data_AF-A0A811LAC0-F1
#
_entry.id   AF-A0A811LAC0-F1
#
_cell.length_a   1.000
_cell.length_b   1.000
_cell.length_c   1.000
_cell.angle_alpha   90.00
_cell.angle_beta   90.00
_cell.angle_gamma   90.00
#
_symmetry.space_group_name_H-M   'P 1'
#
loop_
_entity.id
_entity.type
_entity.pdbx_description
1 polymer ?
#
loop_
_entity_poly.entity_id
_entity_poly.type
_entity_poly.pdbx_seq_one_letter_code
_entity_poly.pdbx_strand_id
1 'polypeptide(L)'
;MADKEKIINIDIEEGEPLGATPNDKLIIVRVQAGTLAEDKLKVGDQIVKINDTTIRDTNHFFQLLRFAPPCARLQIIRDENKAAELEAKVHIPPERAKFIQRRDGFEYFLVKIEWKPGGPKLGLGIRHYQNRVLVSRCDPNSLASSQMKVGDHVIDIDGKPVTDKDVAREFLLKSLQSQGFATMVVERPESMEAKHWTQQALQANPAQPPSVAMNSDVREIAAKERAKLKEKQPPKKGILGRATGNKRVQITDKIGEHVIASDNEGKNLRSVRK
;
A
#
# COMPACT_ATOMS: atom_id res chain seq x y z
N MET A 1 -31.62 3.27 14.09
CA MET A 1 -30.54 4.29 14.16
C MET A 1 -30.53 4.96 12.80
N ALA A 2 -30.76 6.28 12.77
CA ALA A 2 -31.32 6.95 11.60
C ALA A 2 -30.23 7.35 10.59
N ASP A 3 -30.38 6.91 9.35
CA ASP A 3 -29.73 7.49 8.18
C ASP A 3 -30.09 8.99 8.15
N LYS A 4 -29.10 9.88 8.30
CA LYS A 4 -29.35 11.32 8.21
C LYS A 4 -29.08 11.76 6.78
N GLU A 5 -30.15 12.12 6.06
CA GLU A 5 -30.03 12.84 4.80
C GLU A 5 -29.45 14.23 5.05
N LYS A 6 -28.42 14.60 4.29
CA LYS A 6 -27.76 15.90 4.38
C LYS A 6 -27.57 16.45 2.97
N ILE A 7 -27.86 17.73 2.81
CA ILE A 7 -27.63 18.47 1.57
C ILE A 7 -26.35 19.28 1.74
N ILE A 8 -25.43 19.13 0.80
CA ILE A 8 -24.15 19.84 0.77
C ILE A 8 -24.04 20.59 -0.55
N ASN A 9 -23.70 21.88 -0.49
CA ASN A 9 -23.42 22.68 -1.67
C ASN A 9 -21.89 22.84 -1.81
N ILE A 10 -21.38 22.47 -2.97
CA ILE A 10 -19.97 22.57 -3.33
C ILE A 10 -19.87 23.53 -4.51
N ASP A 11 -19.16 24.63 -4.31
CA ASP A 11 -18.81 25.54 -5.40
C ASP A 11 -17.69 24.86 -6.20
N ILE A 12 -17.94 24.57 -7.46
CA ILE A 12 -17.01 23.87 -8.35
C ILE A 12 -16.62 24.85 -9.45
N GLU A 13 -15.33 25.14 -9.54
CA GLU A 13 -14.77 25.90 -10.66
C GLU A 13 -14.53 24.99 -11.88
N GLU A 14 -14.61 25.57 -13.07
CA GLU A 14 -14.48 24.83 -14.33
C GLU A 14 -13.10 24.18 -14.44
N GLY A 15 -13.05 22.85 -14.35
CA GLY A 15 -11.82 22.06 -14.45
C GLY A 15 -11.22 21.61 -13.12
N GLU A 16 -11.74 22.06 -11.97
CA GLU A 16 -11.25 21.59 -10.67
C GLU A 16 -11.90 20.25 -10.28
N PRO A 17 -11.11 19.20 -9.97
CA PRO A 17 -11.68 17.94 -9.52
C PRO A 17 -12.19 18.06 -8.08
N LEU A 18 -13.38 17.51 -7.82
CA LEU A 18 -13.92 17.40 -6.46
C LEU A 18 -12.93 16.72 -5.48
N GLY A 19 -12.17 15.73 -5.97
CA GLY A 19 -11.19 14.97 -5.19
C GLY A 19 -11.79 13.95 -4.23
N ALA A 20 -13.07 13.60 -4.40
CA ALA A 20 -13.71 12.46 -3.74
C ALA A 20 -13.84 11.28 -4.72
N THR A 21 -13.49 10.07 -4.26
CA THR A 21 -13.61 8.83 -5.04
C THR A 21 -14.71 7.95 -4.45
N PRO A 22 -15.87 7.84 -5.11
CA PRO A 22 -16.91 6.89 -4.74
C PRO A 22 -16.61 5.46 -5.23
N ASN A 23 -17.16 4.45 -4.53
CA ASN A 23 -17.23 3.07 -5.01
C ASN A 23 -18.46 2.82 -5.91
N ASP A 24 -18.64 1.57 -6.36
CA ASP A 24 -19.79 1.13 -7.18
C ASP A 24 -21.16 1.40 -6.54
N LYS A 25 -21.22 1.58 -5.22
CA LYS A 25 -22.44 1.91 -4.47
C LYS A 25 -22.60 3.42 -4.20
N LEU A 26 -21.77 4.24 -4.84
CA LEU A 26 -21.73 5.70 -4.66
C LEU A 26 -21.37 6.14 -3.23
N ILE A 27 -20.68 5.28 -2.48
CA ILE A 27 -20.17 5.61 -1.15
C ILE A 27 -18.75 6.16 -1.31
N ILE A 28 -18.48 7.33 -0.73
CA ILE A 28 -17.14 7.93 -0.72
C ILE A 28 -16.19 7.03 0.05
N VAL A 29 -15.17 6.51 -0.61
CA VAL A 29 -14.13 5.65 0.01
C VAL A 29 -12.88 6.46 0.32
N ARG A 30 -12.61 7.48 -0.51
CA ARG A 30 -11.41 8.30 -0.39
C ARG A 30 -11.74 9.76 -0.65
N VAL A 31 -11.16 10.62 0.18
CA VAL A 31 -11.14 12.07 -0.01
C VAL A 31 -9.68 12.49 -0.10
N GLN A 32 -9.32 13.24 -1.14
CA GLN A 32 -7.97 13.77 -1.34
C GLN A 32 -7.78 15.03 -0.48
N ALA A 33 -6.64 15.13 0.18
CA ALA A 33 -6.29 16.34 0.94
C ALA A 33 -5.94 17.49 -0.01
N GLY A 34 -6.39 18.70 0.30
CA GLY A 34 -6.22 19.91 -0.50
C GLY A 34 -7.25 20.09 -1.62
N THR A 35 -8.35 19.33 -1.63
CA THR A 35 -9.43 19.48 -2.63
C THR A 35 -10.74 19.95 -2.01
N LEU A 36 -11.69 20.39 -2.84
CA LEU A 36 -13.02 20.88 -2.43
C LEU A 36 -13.82 19.87 -1.57
N ALA A 37 -13.52 18.58 -1.69
CA ALA A 37 -14.17 17.53 -0.92
C ALA A 37 -13.68 17.38 0.52
N GLU A 38 -12.46 17.84 0.88
CA GLU A 38 -11.85 17.58 2.19
C GLU A 38 -12.71 18.08 3.36
N ASP A 39 -13.20 19.31 3.27
CA ASP A 39 -14.00 19.92 4.34
C ASP A 39 -15.50 19.55 4.25
N LYS A 40 -15.96 19.15 3.06
CA LYS A 40 -17.38 19.00 2.76
C LYS A 40 -17.85 17.54 2.85
N LEU A 41 -17.08 16.61 2.31
CA LEU A 41 -17.40 15.18 2.23
C LEU A 41 -16.54 14.36 3.19
N LYS A 42 -17.11 13.29 3.73
CA LYS A 42 -16.40 12.33 4.58
C LYS A 42 -16.42 10.94 3.96
N VAL A 43 -15.44 10.13 4.35
CA VAL A 43 -15.44 8.71 3.99
C VAL A 43 -16.66 8.03 4.61
N GLY A 44 -17.39 7.27 3.81
CA GLY A 44 -18.67 6.66 4.18
C GLY A 44 -19.91 7.45 3.79
N ASP A 45 -19.78 8.69 3.29
CA ASP A 45 -20.92 9.43 2.75
C ASP A 45 -21.44 8.75 1.48
N GLN A 46 -22.73 8.39 1.45
CA GLN A 46 -23.37 7.83 0.27
C GLN A 46 -24.04 8.94 -0.54
N ILE A 47 -23.67 9.09 -1.80
CA ILE A 47 -24.24 10.12 -2.68
C ILE A 47 -25.48 9.57 -3.38
N VAL A 48 -26.61 10.27 -3.23
CA VAL A 48 -27.90 9.86 -3.80
C VAL A 48 -28.25 10.72 -5.02
N LYS A 49 -28.07 12.05 -4.93
CA LYS A 49 -28.42 12.99 -6.01
C LYS A 49 -27.37 14.09 -6.17
N ILE A 50 -27.25 14.61 -7.39
CA ILE A 50 -26.55 15.85 -7.73
C ILE A 50 -27.53 16.78 -8.44
N ASN A 51 -27.67 18.03 -7.99
CA ASN A 51 -28.50 19.05 -8.64
C ASN A 51 -29.89 18.50 -9.02
N ASP A 52 -30.54 17.85 -8.05
CA ASP A 52 -31.86 17.21 -8.15
C ASP A 52 -31.96 15.98 -9.10
N THR A 53 -30.84 15.58 -9.72
CA THR A 53 -30.76 14.39 -10.57
C THR A 53 -30.29 13.18 -9.77
N THR A 54 -31.02 12.06 -9.87
CA THR A 54 -30.63 10.79 -9.24
C THR A 54 -29.47 10.14 -9.96
N ILE A 55 -28.47 9.71 -9.19
CA ILE A 55 -27.30 9.02 -9.72
C ILE A 55 -27.63 7.53 -9.83
N ARG A 56 -27.15 6.89 -10.90
CA ARG A 56 -27.32 5.44 -11.11
C ARG A 56 -25.99 4.73 -10.93
N ASP A 57 -24.96 5.24 -11.61
CA ASP A 57 -23.62 4.67 -11.65
C ASP A 57 -22.55 5.73 -11.37
N THR A 58 -21.33 5.27 -11.07
CA THR A 58 -20.13 6.11 -10.92
C THR A 58 -19.83 6.93 -12.17
N ASN A 59 -20.02 6.38 -13.37
CA ASN A 59 -19.85 7.16 -14.61
C ASN A 59 -20.88 8.29 -14.73
N HIS A 60 -22.13 8.03 -14.34
CA HIS A 60 -23.18 9.05 -14.33
C HIS A 60 -22.86 10.16 -13.32
N PHE A 61 -22.31 9.80 -12.16
CA PHE A 61 -21.81 10.75 -11.16
C PHE A 61 -20.76 11.72 -11.73
N PHE A 62 -19.72 11.22 -12.40
CA PHE A 62 -18.68 12.07 -12.97
C PHE A 62 -19.19 12.95 -14.13
N GLN A 63 -20.13 12.43 -14.92
CA GLN A 63 -20.79 13.24 -15.96
C GLN A 63 -21.58 14.39 -15.36
N LEU A 64 -22.42 14.13 -14.35
CA LEU A 64 -23.20 15.17 -13.68
C LEU A 64 -22.32 16.22 -13.01
N LEU A 65 -21.22 15.81 -12.38
CA LEU A 65 -20.25 16.75 -11.80
C LEU A 65 -19.62 17.68 -12.85
N ARG A 66 -19.34 17.19 -14.06
CA ARG A 66 -18.76 18.01 -15.13
C ARG A 66 -19.70 19.14 -15.59
N PHE A 67 -21.00 18.94 -15.49
CA PHE A 67 -22.02 19.94 -15.84
C PHE A 67 -22.58 20.70 -14.63
N ALA A 68 -22.06 20.44 -13.43
CA ALA A 68 -22.49 21.08 -12.20
C ALA A 68 -21.90 22.49 -11.91
N PRO A 69 -20.80 22.97 -12.53
CA PRO A 69 -20.35 24.35 -12.31
C PRO A 69 -21.46 25.38 -12.60
N PRO A 70 -21.62 26.44 -11.78
CA PRO A 70 -20.72 26.86 -10.70
C PRO A 70 -20.98 26.20 -9.33
N CYS A 71 -22.09 25.48 -9.13
CA CYS A 71 -22.45 24.88 -7.85
C CYS A 71 -23.03 23.46 -7.98
N ALA A 72 -22.40 22.49 -7.33
CA ALA A 72 -22.90 21.12 -7.16
C ALA A 72 -23.60 20.97 -5.80
N ARG A 73 -24.94 20.84 -5.83
CA ARG A 73 -25.76 20.43 -4.70
C ARG A 73 -25.79 18.90 -4.62
N LEU A 74 -25.05 18.33 -3.68
CA LEU A 74 -25.07 16.90 -3.37
C LEU A 74 -26.09 16.59 -2.27
N GLN A 75 -26.98 15.65 -2.54
CA GLN A 75 -27.77 14.98 -1.49
C GLN A 75 -27.03 13.72 -1.08
N ILE A 76 -26.59 13.68 0.18
CA ILE A 76 -25.87 12.55 0.74
C ILE A 76 -26.66 11.92 1.88
N ILE A 77 -26.42 10.64 2.12
CA ILE A 77 -26.81 9.93 3.33
C ILE A 77 -25.55 9.69 4.14
N ARG A 78 -25.54 10.20 5.37
CA ARG A 78 -24.43 9.99 6.32
C ARG A 78 -24.88 9.05 7.42
N ASP A 79 -24.31 7.86 7.42
CA ASP A 79 -24.43 6.90 8.51
C ASP A 79 -23.13 6.92 9.31
N GLU A 80 -23.16 7.51 10.51
CA GLU A 80 -21.97 7.70 11.36
C GLU A 80 -21.32 6.36 11.75
N ASN A 81 -22.09 5.27 11.85
CA ASN A 81 -21.54 3.96 12.18
C ASN A 81 -20.86 3.31 10.97
N LYS A 82 -21.50 3.37 9.78
CA LYS A 82 -20.88 2.87 8.54
C LYS A 82 -19.66 3.70 8.14
N ALA A 83 -19.71 5.02 8.35
CA ALA A 83 -18.58 5.92 8.10
C ALA A 83 -17.39 5.58 9.00
N ALA A 84 -17.61 5.40 10.31
CA ALA A 84 -16.55 4.99 11.22
C ALA A 84 -15.97 3.60 10.86
N GLU A 85 -16.81 2.65 10.43
CA GLU A 85 -16.34 1.33 9.99
C GLU A 85 -15.50 1.41 8.70
N LEU A 86 -15.94 2.21 7.73
CA LEU A 86 -15.21 2.43 6.47
C LEU A 86 -13.91 3.20 6.68
N GLU A 87 -13.93 4.26 7.49
CA GLU A 87 -12.73 5.00 7.89
C GLU A 87 -11.72 4.08 8.60
N ALA A 88 -12.18 3.21 9.50
CA ALA A 88 -11.30 2.24 10.17
C ALA A 88 -10.71 1.20 9.21
N LYS A 89 -11.42 0.84 8.14
CA LYS A 89 -10.89 -0.04 7.08
C LYS A 89 -9.88 0.68 6.19
N VAL A 90 -10.10 1.94 5.85
CA VAL A 90 -9.22 2.69 4.94
C VAL A 90 -8.00 3.30 5.67
N HIS A 91 -8.16 3.68 6.94
CA HIS A 91 -7.11 4.31 7.72
C HIS A 91 -6.18 3.26 8.34
N ILE A 92 -5.06 3.01 7.66
CA ILE A 92 -4.04 2.09 8.15
C ILE A 92 -3.17 2.82 9.19
N PRO A 93 -3.05 2.31 10.43
CA PRO A 93 -2.20 2.89 11.45
C PRO A 93 -0.75 3.08 10.96
N PRO A 94 -0.07 4.18 11.35
CA PRO A 94 1.28 4.48 10.87
C PRO A 94 2.29 3.38 11.18
N GLU A 95 2.11 2.67 12.30
CA GLU A 95 2.94 1.54 12.68
C GLU A 95 2.85 0.35 11.74
N ARG A 96 1.72 0.18 11.04
CA ARG A 96 1.51 -0.88 10.05
C ARG A 96 1.84 -0.38 8.64
N ALA A 97 1.60 0.91 8.38
CA ALA A 97 1.93 1.56 7.12
C ALA A 97 3.43 1.44 6.76
N LYS A 98 4.33 1.32 7.75
CA LYS A 98 5.77 1.08 7.53
C LYS A 98 6.08 -0.22 6.79
N PHE A 99 5.18 -1.20 6.81
CA PHE A 99 5.34 -2.47 6.10
C PHE A 99 4.82 -2.40 4.65
N ILE A 100 4.11 -1.33 4.29
CA ILE A 100 3.49 -1.18 2.98
C ILE A 100 4.50 -0.61 2.00
N GLN A 101 4.78 -1.36 0.94
CA GLN A 101 5.46 -0.86 -0.25
C GLN A 101 4.40 -0.44 -1.25
N ARG A 102 4.00 0.84 -1.23
CA ARG A 102 2.95 1.36 -2.10
C ARG A 102 3.36 1.23 -3.57
N ARG A 103 2.51 0.57 -4.36
CA ARG A 103 2.66 0.39 -5.79
C ARG A 103 1.45 0.95 -6.53
N ASP A 104 1.70 1.46 -7.72
CA ASP A 104 0.62 1.92 -8.59
C ASP A 104 -0.28 0.75 -9.00
N GLY A 105 -1.58 1.00 -9.06
CA GLY A 105 -2.57 -0.01 -9.42
C GLY A 105 -2.96 -0.96 -8.29
N PHE A 106 -2.52 -0.72 -7.05
CA PHE A 106 -2.90 -1.46 -5.85
C PHE A 106 -3.57 -0.58 -4.79
N GLU A 107 -4.60 -1.10 -4.14
CA GLU A 107 -5.27 -0.50 -3.00
C GLU A 107 -4.86 -1.21 -1.70
N TYR A 108 -4.78 -0.46 -0.60
CA TYR A 108 -4.39 -0.97 0.70
C TYR A 108 -5.46 -0.64 1.73
N PHE A 109 -5.90 -1.63 2.49
CA PHE A 109 -6.88 -1.44 3.56
C PHE A 109 -6.70 -2.48 4.67
N LEU A 110 -7.29 -2.18 5.83
CA LEU A 110 -7.39 -3.08 6.96
C LEU A 110 -8.59 -4.00 6.83
N VAL A 111 -8.34 -5.29 7.08
CA VAL A 111 -9.35 -6.33 7.18
C VAL A 111 -9.37 -6.84 8.61
N LYS A 112 -10.58 -7.00 9.17
CA LYS A 112 -10.78 -7.66 10.46
C LYS A 112 -11.60 -8.91 10.26
N ILE A 113 -11.08 -10.05 10.72
CA ILE A 113 -11.77 -11.33 10.73
C ILE A 113 -12.04 -11.70 12.18
N GLU A 114 -13.32 -11.90 12.51
CA GLU A 114 -13.74 -12.33 13.85
C GLU A 114 -14.15 -13.80 13.79
N TRP A 115 -13.55 -14.62 14.64
CA TRP A 115 -13.87 -16.04 14.77
C TRP A 115 -14.75 -16.26 16.00
N LYS A 116 -15.89 -16.91 15.78
CA LYS A 116 -16.83 -17.29 16.84
C LYS A 116 -16.89 -18.82 16.94
N PRO A 117 -16.81 -19.40 18.15
CA PRO A 117 -17.03 -20.82 18.34
C PRO A 117 -18.39 -21.25 17.78
N GLY A 118 -18.41 -22.29 16.94
CA GLY A 118 -19.63 -22.74 16.24
C GLY A 118 -20.05 -21.87 15.04
N GLY A 119 -19.27 -20.84 14.71
CA GLY A 119 -19.48 -20.00 13.54
C GLY A 119 -18.96 -20.63 12.22
N PRO A 120 -19.07 -19.89 11.11
CA PRO A 120 -18.54 -20.32 9.82
C PRO A 120 -17.03 -20.60 9.89
N LYS A 121 -16.57 -21.60 9.13
CA LYS A 121 -15.13 -21.85 8.97
C LYS A 121 -14.42 -20.62 8.39
N LEU A 122 -13.13 -20.47 8.71
CA LEU A 122 -12.30 -19.41 8.14
C LEU A 122 -12.30 -19.44 6.60
N GLY A 123 -12.16 -20.65 6.02
CA GLY A 123 -12.30 -20.88 4.57
C GLY A 123 -11.29 -20.12 3.70
N LEU A 124 -10.07 -19.91 4.23
CA LEU A 124 -9.01 -19.16 3.60
C LEU A 124 -7.92 -20.09 3.04
N GLY A 125 -7.70 -20.04 1.73
CA GLY A 125 -6.55 -20.65 1.05
C GLY A 125 -5.49 -19.61 0.75
N ILE A 126 -4.25 -19.88 1.15
CA ILE A 126 -3.11 -18.97 0.99
C ILE A 126 -1.96 -19.65 0.26
N ARG A 127 -1.30 -18.92 -0.63
CA ARG A 127 -0.13 -19.35 -1.40
C ARG A 127 1.02 -18.38 -1.16
N HIS A 128 2.23 -18.92 -1.10
CA HIS A 128 3.45 -18.12 -1.06
C HIS A 128 4.01 -17.97 -2.49
N TYR A 129 4.39 -16.74 -2.86
CA TYR A 129 5.07 -16.42 -4.10
C TYR A 129 6.00 -15.22 -3.89
N GLN A 130 7.31 -15.37 -4.16
CA GLN A 130 8.29 -14.28 -4.07
C GLN A 130 8.23 -13.45 -2.76
N ASN A 131 8.25 -14.12 -1.60
CA ASN A 131 8.13 -13.50 -0.26
C ASN A 131 6.81 -12.74 -0.05
N ARG A 132 5.76 -13.09 -0.80
CA ARG A 132 4.41 -12.55 -0.66
C ARG A 132 3.43 -13.66 -0.38
N VAL A 133 2.44 -13.34 0.43
CA VAL A 133 1.38 -14.26 0.83
C VAL A 133 0.08 -13.87 0.16
N LEU A 134 -0.26 -14.59 -0.92
CA LEU A 134 -1.42 -14.32 -1.75
C LEU A 134 -2.59 -15.21 -1.37
N VAL A 135 -3.79 -14.64 -1.33
CA VAL A 135 -5.03 -15.39 -1.17
C VAL A 135 -5.29 -16.16 -2.45
N SER A 136 -5.18 -17.49 -2.38
CA SER A 136 -5.38 -18.37 -3.53
C SER A 136 -6.82 -18.83 -3.68
N ARG A 137 -7.55 -18.95 -2.56
CA ARG A 137 -8.93 -19.44 -2.55
C ARG A 137 -9.70 -18.84 -1.38
N CYS A 138 -10.96 -18.46 -1.62
CA CYS A 138 -11.93 -18.19 -0.58
C CYS A 138 -13.09 -19.18 -0.71
N ASP A 139 -13.40 -19.90 0.35
CA ASP A 139 -14.52 -20.85 0.35
C ASP A 139 -15.85 -20.09 0.39
N PRO A 140 -16.87 -20.48 -0.40
CA PRO A 140 -18.21 -19.91 -0.27
C PRO A 140 -18.74 -20.07 1.16
N ASN A 141 -19.48 -19.07 1.66
CA ASN A 141 -20.06 -19.04 3.01
C ASN A 141 -19.02 -19.14 4.14
N SER A 142 -17.80 -18.66 3.92
CA SER A 142 -16.73 -18.60 4.92
C SER A 142 -16.45 -17.16 5.39
N LEU A 143 -15.79 -17.02 6.54
CA LEU A 143 -15.37 -15.71 7.02
C LEU A 143 -14.49 -14.98 6.00
N ALA A 144 -13.54 -15.68 5.38
CA ALA A 144 -12.67 -15.12 4.36
C ALA A 144 -13.43 -14.59 3.14
N SER A 145 -14.48 -15.27 2.68
CA SER A 145 -15.24 -14.84 1.50
C SER A 145 -15.97 -13.50 1.69
N SER A 146 -16.30 -13.13 2.92
CA SER A 146 -16.96 -11.86 3.21
C SER A 146 -16.01 -10.66 3.27
N GLN A 147 -14.74 -10.90 3.61
CA GLN A 147 -13.77 -9.84 3.87
C GLN A 147 -12.64 -9.75 2.83
N MET A 148 -12.31 -10.86 2.17
CA MET A 148 -11.16 -10.97 1.26
C MET A 148 -11.54 -11.61 -0.07
N LYS A 149 -10.77 -11.30 -1.10
CA LYS A 149 -10.93 -11.80 -2.46
C LYS A 149 -9.70 -12.60 -2.89
N VAL A 150 -9.88 -13.50 -3.84
CA VAL A 150 -8.76 -14.22 -4.47
C VAL A 150 -7.85 -13.20 -5.15
N GLY A 151 -6.55 -13.31 -4.88
CA GLY A 151 -5.53 -12.40 -5.36
C GLY A 151 -5.15 -11.28 -4.40
N ASP A 152 -5.86 -11.13 -3.28
CA ASP A 152 -5.46 -10.23 -2.20
C ASP A 152 -4.10 -10.68 -1.63
N HIS A 153 -3.21 -9.73 -1.36
CA HIS A 153 -1.90 -9.96 -0.76
C HIS A 153 -1.93 -9.55 0.72
N VAL A 154 -1.61 -10.49 1.61
CA VAL A 154 -1.54 -10.26 3.05
C VAL A 154 -0.16 -9.74 3.42
N ILE A 155 -0.07 -8.49 3.85
CA ILE A 155 1.19 -7.82 4.20
C ILE A 155 1.56 -8.11 5.66
N ASP A 156 0.59 -8.04 6.56
CA ASP A 156 0.79 -8.27 7.98
C ASP A 156 -0.44 -8.92 8.65
N ILE A 157 -0.22 -9.48 9.83
CA ILE A 157 -1.26 -10.05 10.70
C ILE A 157 -1.00 -9.53 12.12
N ASP A 158 -1.97 -8.81 12.68
CA ASP A 158 -1.92 -8.09 13.96
C ASP A 158 -0.63 -7.28 14.17
N GLY A 159 -0.26 -6.53 13.12
CA GLY A 159 0.92 -5.67 13.12
C GLY A 159 2.27 -6.40 12.99
N LYS A 160 2.26 -7.70 12.70
CA LYS A 160 3.47 -8.48 12.40
C LYS A 160 3.55 -8.77 10.90
N PRO A 161 4.65 -8.38 10.22
CA PRO A 161 4.80 -8.59 8.78
C PRO A 161 4.87 -10.08 8.47
N VAL A 162 4.34 -10.45 7.31
CA VAL A 162 4.23 -11.84 6.88
C VAL A 162 4.86 -11.99 5.50
N THR A 163 5.81 -12.92 5.40
CA THR A 163 6.58 -13.17 4.17
C THR A 163 6.25 -14.49 3.51
N ASP A 164 5.72 -15.44 4.25
CA ASP A 164 5.57 -16.82 3.84
C ASP A 164 4.31 -17.46 4.42
N LYS A 165 3.81 -18.48 3.73
CA LYS A 165 2.50 -19.09 4.02
C LYS A 165 2.43 -19.73 5.42
N ASP A 166 3.57 -20.20 5.93
CA ASP A 166 3.62 -20.97 7.17
C ASP A 166 3.61 -20.02 8.38
N VAL A 167 4.40 -18.94 8.33
CA VAL A 167 4.31 -17.82 9.28
C VAL A 167 2.91 -17.20 9.27
N ALA A 168 2.31 -17.00 8.08
CA ALA A 168 0.95 -16.47 7.97
C ALA A 168 -0.07 -17.34 8.71
N ARG A 169 0.02 -18.66 8.53
CA ARG A 169 -0.88 -19.63 9.16
C ARG A 169 -0.73 -19.63 10.67
N GLU A 170 0.51 -19.64 11.16
CA GLU A 170 0.80 -19.62 12.60
C GLU A 170 0.25 -18.35 13.26
N PHE A 171 0.48 -17.18 12.66
CA PHE A 171 -0.02 -15.92 13.19
C PHE A 171 -1.55 -15.87 13.20
N LEU A 172 -2.21 -16.30 12.11
CA LEU A 172 -3.68 -16.37 12.08
C LEU A 172 -4.23 -17.29 13.16
N LEU A 173 -3.68 -18.50 13.31
CA LEU A 173 -4.14 -19.44 14.33
C LEU A 173 -3.97 -18.87 15.72
N LYS A 174 -2.81 -18.30 16.02
CA LYS A 174 -2.51 -17.70 17.33
C LYS A 174 -3.43 -16.53 17.65
N SER A 175 -3.66 -15.64 16.69
CA SER A 175 -4.52 -14.47 16.90
C SER A 175 -5.98 -14.87 17.10
N LEU A 176 -6.50 -15.76 16.24
CA LEU A 176 -7.89 -16.22 16.33
C LEU A 176 -8.15 -17.02 17.61
N GLN A 177 -7.19 -17.81 18.08
CA GLN A 177 -7.32 -18.57 19.34
C GLN A 177 -7.22 -17.69 20.59
N SER A 178 -6.34 -16.68 20.59
CA SER A 178 -6.08 -15.85 21.77
C SER A 178 -7.05 -14.68 21.93
N GLN A 179 -7.41 -14.02 20.83
CA GLN A 179 -8.22 -12.80 20.84
C GLN A 179 -9.63 -13.02 20.29
N GLY A 180 -9.88 -14.13 19.59
CA GLY A 180 -11.14 -14.36 18.86
C GLY A 180 -11.27 -13.52 17.58
N PHE A 181 -10.28 -12.69 17.23
CA PHE A 181 -10.23 -11.96 15.97
C PHE A 181 -8.79 -11.79 15.50
N ALA A 182 -8.62 -11.50 14.22
CA ALA A 182 -7.34 -11.14 13.60
C ALA A 182 -7.53 -9.92 12.70
N THR A 183 -6.61 -8.98 12.78
CA THR A 183 -6.56 -7.80 11.92
C THR A 183 -5.41 -7.90 10.93
N MET A 184 -5.63 -7.56 9.67
CA MET A 184 -4.69 -7.80 8.59
C MET A 184 -4.62 -6.58 7.69
N VAL A 185 -3.44 -6.17 7.26
CA VAL A 185 -3.30 -5.22 6.15
C VAL A 185 -3.24 -6.01 4.86
N VAL A 186 -4.14 -5.66 3.95
CA VAL A 186 -4.30 -6.34 2.67
C VAL A 186 -4.01 -5.35 1.54
N GLU A 187 -3.27 -5.83 0.54
CA GLU A 187 -3.02 -5.19 -0.74
C GLU A 187 -3.92 -5.85 -1.79
N ARG A 188 -4.80 -5.07 -2.45
CA ARG A 188 -5.72 -5.54 -3.48
C ARG A 188 -5.34 -4.97 -4.85
N PRO A 189 -5.25 -5.81 -5.90
CA PRO A 189 -4.99 -5.32 -7.26
C PRO A 189 -6.24 -4.67 -7.87
N GLU A 190 -6.14 -3.39 -8.25
CA GLU A 190 -7.20 -2.62 -8.92
C GLU A 190 -6.96 -2.51 -10.43
N SER A 191 -5.72 -2.18 -10.83
CA SER A 191 -5.33 -2.05 -12.25
C SER A 191 -5.36 -3.39 -12.99
N MET A 192 -5.62 -3.35 -14.31
CA MET A 192 -5.56 -4.54 -15.17
C MET A 192 -4.18 -5.21 -15.13
N GLU A 193 -3.11 -4.42 -15.11
CA GLU A 193 -1.74 -4.94 -15.00
C GLU A 193 -1.50 -5.66 -13.67
N ALA A 194 -1.96 -5.06 -12.56
CA ALA A 194 -1.86 -5.64 -11.23
C ALA A 194 -2.64 -6.96 -11.11
N LYS A 195 -3.85 -7.00 -11.67
CA LYS A 195 -4.68 -8.23 -11.72
C LYS A 195 -4.01 -9.32 -12.54
N HIS A 196 -3.43 -8.98 -13.68
CA HIS A 196 -2.69 -9.93 -14.51
C HIS A 196 -1.46 -10.50 -13.79
N TRP A 197 -0.69 -9.65 -13.12
CA TRP A 197 0.45 -10.08 -12.31
C TRP A 197 0.03 -11.06 -11.20
N THR A 198 -1.04 -10.73 -10.47
CA THR A 198 -1.55 -11.59 -9.39
C THR A 198 -2.05 -12.93 -9.93
N GLN A 199 -2.72 -12.94 -11.08
CA GLN A 199 -3.18 -14.17 -11.73
C GLN A 199 -2.00 -15.06 -12.14
N GLN A 200 -0.95 -14.48 -12.72
CA GLN A 200 0.28 -15.19 -13.06
C GLN A 200 0.95 -15.75 -11.81
N ALA A 201 1.04 -14.97 -10.72
CA ALA A 201 1.60 -15.41 -9.44
C ALA A 201 0.83 -16.57 -8.81
N LEU A 202 -0.51 -16.57 -8.94
CA LEU A 202 -1.36 -17.66 -8.45
C LEU A 202 -1.24 -18.94 -9.30
N GLN A 203 -1.03 -18.80 -10.61
CA GLN A 203 -0.82 -19.93 -11.53
C GLN A 203 0.60 -20.46 -11.51
N ALA A 204 1.58 -19.64 -11.11
CA ALA A 204 2.98 -20.03 -11.03
C ALA A 204 3.15 -21.29 -10.17
N ASN A 205 3.94 -22.24 -10.69
CA ASN A 205 4.21 -23.49 -10.00
C ASN A 205 4.99 -23.20 -8.70
N PRO A 206 4.57 -23.74 -7.54
CA PRO A 206 5.32 -23.61 -6.27
C PRO A 206 6.75 -24.18 -6.30
N ALA A 207 7.17 -24.81 -7.41
CA ALA A 207 8.52 -25.33 -7.62
C ALA A 207 9.63 -24.27 -7.77
N GLN A 208 9.30 -22.97 -7.66
CA GLN A 208 10.32 -21.94 -7.46
C GLN A 208 10.96 -22.20 -6.09
N PRO A 209 12.27 -22.53 -6.00
CA PRO A 209 12.90 -22.72 -4.72
C PRO A 209 12.69 -21.45 -3.88
N PRO A 210 12.30 -21.57 -2.60
CA PRO A 210 12.19 -20.41 -1.74
C PRO A 210 13.48 -19.60 -1.83
N SER A 211 13.36 -18.28 -1.89
CA SER A 211 14.49 -17.36 -1.78
C SER A 211 15.41 -17.89 -0.69
N VAL A 212 16.61 -18.32 -1.05
CA VAL A 212 17.48 -19.11 -0.16
C VAL A 212 17.58 -18.38 1.17
N ALA A 213 17.16 -19.04 2.24
CA ALA A 213 17.28 -18.50 3.58
C ALA A 213 18.74 -18.13 3.78
N MET A 214 19.00 -16.85 4.06
CA MET A 214 20.33 -16.34 4.31
C MET A 214 20.98 -17.22 5.39
N ASN A 215 22.13 -17.84 5.08
CA ASN A 215 22.84 -18.74 6.00
C ASN A 215 23.02 -18.06 7.37
N SER A 216 23.07 -18.85 8.45
CA SER A 216 23.27 -18.37 9.83
C SER A 216 24.37 -17.32 9.90
N ASP A 217 25.50 -17.60 9.25
CA ASP A 217 26.69 -16.76 9.25
C ASP A 217 26.42 -15.41 8.60
N VAL A 218 25.68 -15.40 7.47
CA VAL A 218 25.31 -14.17 6.76
C VAL A 218 24.27 -13.38 7.54
N ARG A 219 23.35 -14.05 8.25
CA ARG A 219 22.39 -13.39 9.17
C ARG A 219 23.11 -12.75 10.35
N GLU A 220 24.10 -13.42 10.92
CA GLU A 220 24.92 -12.90 12.01
C GLU A 220 25.76 -11.70 11.56
N ILE A 221 26.40 -11.78 10.39
CA ILE A 221 27.15 -10.67 9.79
C ILE A 221 26.21 -9.48 9.53
N ALA A 222 25.04 -9.71 8.95
CA ALA A 222 24.07 -8.65 8.68
C ALA A 222 23.51 -8.02 9.96
N ALA A 223 23.27 -8.82 11.01
CA ALA A 223 22.83 -8.33 12.30
C ALA A 223 23.92 -7.46 12.97
N LYS A 224 25.17 -7.91 12.93
CA LYS A 224 26.33 -7.18 13.44
C LYS A 224 26.55 -5.86 12.71
N GLU A 225 26.46 -5.85 11.38
CA GLU A 225 26.59 -4.61 10.59
C GLU A 225 25.41 -3.65 10.80
N ARG A 226 24.18 -4.16 10.98
CA ARG A 226 23.03 -3.31 11.36
C ARG A 226 23.21 -2.67 12.74
N ALA A 227 23.72 -3.40 13.72
CA ALA A 227 24.03 -2.86 15.04
C ALA A 227 25.10 -1.76 14.95
N LYS A 228 26.18 -2.03 14.20
CA LYS A 228 27.26 -1.08 13.94
C LYS A 228 26.79 0.17 13.20
N LEU A 229 25.86 0.05 12.24
CA LEU A 229 25.26 1.19 11.55
C LEU A 229 24.39 2.04 12.49
N LYS A 230 23.71 1.41 13.44
CA LYS A 230 22.85 2.10 14.41
C LYS A 230 23.67 2.88 15.44
N GLU A 231 24.85 2.37 15.81
CA GLU A 231 25.81 3.07 16.67
C GLU A 231 26.57 4.19 15.95
N LYS A 232 26.76 4.07 14.63
CA LYS A 232 27.37 5.14 13.84
C LYS A 232 26.46 6.36 13.84
N GLN A 233 26.93 7.43 14.49
CA GLN A 233 26.31 8.74 14.38
C GLN A 233 26.26 9.15 12.90
N PRO A 234 25.16 9.77 12.43
CA PRO A 234 25.11 10.29 11.07
C PRO A 234 26.28 11.26 10.86
N PRO A 235 26.91 11.26 9.67
CA PRO A 235 28.04 12.13 9.41
C PRO A 235 27.63 13.59 9.67
N LYS A 236 28.38 14.27 10.55
CA LYS A 236 28.08 15.64 11.00
C LYS A 236 28.00 16.67 9.87
N LYS A 237 28.48 16.33 8.66
CA LYS A 237 28.43 17.14 7.46
C LYS A 237 28.13 16.24 6.25
N GLY A 238 27.20 16.66 5.40
CA GLY A 238 27.02 16.05 4.09
C GLY A 238 28.28 16.26 3.24
N ILE A 239 28.64 15.26 2.44
CA ILE A 239 29.74 15.36 1.47
C ILE A 239 29.52 16.48 0.43
N LEU A 240 28.25 16.87 0.23
CA LEU A 240 27.87 18.08 -0.49
C LEU A 240 27.66 19.20 0.53
N GLY A 241 28.75 19.88 0.88
CA GLY A 241 28.66 21.12 1.63
C GLY A 241 28.02 22.20 0.76
N ARG A 242 26.83 22.70 1.13
CA ARG A 242 26.31 23.96 0.61
C ARG A 242 27.25 25.05 1.10
N ALA A 243 28.26 25.39 0.29
CA ALA A 243 29.22 26.43 0.62
C ALA A 243 28.50 27.78 0.59
N THR A 244 28.13 28.30 1.77
CA THR A 244 27.72 29.69 1.98
C THR A 244 28.93 30.60 2.02
N GLY A 245 29.78 30.51 1.00
CA GLY A 245 30.95 31.36 0.84
C GLY A 245 31.36 31.39 -0.62
N ASN A 246 31.39 32.60 -1.19
CA ASN A 246 31.95 32.88 -2.51
C ASN A 246 33.45 32.49 -2.54
N LYS A 247 33.75 31.20 -2.66
CA LYS A 247 35.09 30.76 -3.07
C LYS A 247 35.15 30.92 -4.58
N ARG A 248 35.63 32.07 -5.01
CA ARG A 248 35.98 32.34 -6.42
C ARG A 248 37.07 31.34 -6.81
N VAL A 249 36.73 30.40 -7.68
CA VAL A 249 37.71 29.50 -8.29
C VAL A 249 38.68 30.38 -9.09
N GLN A 250 39.96 30.37 -8.73
CA GLN A 250 41.02 30.95 -9.54
C GLN A 250 41.61 29.84 -10.39
N ILE A 251 41.47 29.97 -11.71
CA ILE A 251 42.14 29.08 -12.66
C ILE A 251 43.58 29.57 -12.76
N THR A 252 44.51 28.76 -12.27
CA THR A 252 45.96 28.97 -12.43
C THR A 252 46.44 28.15 -13.63
N ASP A 253 47.22 28.75 -14.52
CA ASP A 253 47.80 28.12 -15.73
C ASP A 253 48.88 27.05 -15.43
N LYS A 254 48.99 26.59 -14.18
CA LYS A 254 49.93 25.53 -13.80
C LYS A 254 49.30 24.18 -14.12
N ILE A 255 49.86 23.49 -15.10
CA ILE A 255 49.52 22.12 -15.44
C ILE A 255 50.04 21.21 -14.31
N GLY A 256 49.14 20.65 -13.52
CA GLY A 256 49.46 19.62 -12.53
C GLY A 256 49.39 18.24 -13.19
N GLU A 257 50.53 17.67 -13.56
CA GLU A 257 50.60 16.28 -14.00
C GLU A 257 50.51 15.36 -12.77
N HIS A 258 49.40 14.64 -12.66
CA HIS A 258 49.25 13.58 -11.67
C HIS A 258 49.39 12.24 -12.36
N VAL A 259 50.48 11.54 -12.06
CA VAL A 259 50.70 10.17 -12.52
C VAL A 259 49.74 9.26 -11.76
N ILE A 260 48.75 8.73 -12.48
CA ILE A 260 47.87 7.69 -11.95
C ILE A 260 48.67 6.39 -11.98
N ALA A 261 49.14 5.93 -10.82
CA ALA A 261 49.84 4.65 -10.73
C ALA A 261 48.89 3.54 -11.20
N SER A 262 49.23 2.88 -12.31
CA SER A 262 48.55 1.67 -12.76
C SER A 262 49.02 0.49 -11.92
N ASP A 263 48.09 -0.22 -11.28
CA ASP A 263 48.28 -1.37 -10.37
C ASP A 263 48.80 -2.66 -11.06
N ASN A 264 49.69 -2.51 -12.04
CA ASN A 264 50.19 -3.61 -12.86
C ASN A 264 51.72 -3.70 -12.92
N GLU A 265 52.44 -3.02 -12.04
CA GLU A 265 53.87 -3.27 -11.85
C GLU A 265 54.07 -4.72 -11.40
N GLY A 266 54.70 -5.53 -12.25
CA GLY A 266 55.13 -6.90 -11.93
C GLY A 266 54.23 -8.05 -12.42
N LYS A 267 53.11 -7.78 -13.12
CA LYS A 267 52.26 -8.85 -13.66
C LYS A 267 52.42 -9.00 -15.17
N ASN A 268 53.20 -9.99 -15.60
CA ASN A 268 53.26 -10.39 -17.00
C ASN A 268 51.90 -10.97 -17.44
N LEU A 269 51.31 -10.37 -18.48
CA LEU A 269 50.10 -10.88 -19.12
C LEU A 269 50.37 -12.29 -19.68
N ARG A 270 49.50 -13.26 -19.37
CA ARG A 270 49.61 -14.62 -19.92
C ARG A 270 49.34 -14.58 -21.43
N SER A 271 50.21 -15.20 -22.23
CA SER A 271 49.97 -15.31 -23.68
C SER A 271 48.78 -16.22 -23.94
N VAL A 272 47.82 -15.72 -24.71
CA VAL A 272 46.71 -16.54 -25.24
C VAL A 272 47.22 -17.28 -26.48
N ARG A 273 47.04 -18.60 -26.55
CA ARG A 273 47.33 -19.37 -27.78
C ARG A 273 46.31 -18.98 -28.85
N LYS A 274 46.80 -18.64 -30.05
CA LYS A 274 45.99 -18.54 -31.27
C LYS A 274 45.52 -19.92 -31.70
#